data_AF-A0A3B8WL16-F1
#
_entry.id   AF-A0A3B8WL16-F1
#
_cell.length_a   1.000
_cell.length_b   1.000
_cell.length_c   1.000
_cell.angle_alpha   90.00
_cell.angle_beta   90.00
_cell.angle_gamma   90.00
#
_symmetry.space_group_name_H-M   'P 1'
#
loop_
_entity.id
_entity.type
_entity.pdbx_description
1 polymer ?
#
loop_
_entity_poly.entity_id
_entity_poly.type
_entity_poly.pdbx_seq_one_letter_code
_entity_poly.pdbx_strand_id
1 'polypeptide(L)'
;MPELKPWLALIFRRKSRLTVGAGLLLGTLLSGIGLLALSGWFLTETALVGLLLAAGIQAYINLYVPGGGIRFFAVSRTVFRYLERVYNHNTVLQLLTDIRVALFDRLAARPRTERSSRSGAQWLSRLTADVDALDTLYLRLIAPAALAAVVTLLLAAMAWLLFDGVVAVILLVILSLSFLLSTWLVYLRTCIASGQLSDQQESLRGELVEHLEGFAELTAAGRTGKHTARLMRRSVELSRDQARI
;
A
#
# COMPACT_ATOMS: atom_id res chain seq x y z
N MET A 1 4.60 19.61 7.82
CA MET A 1 5.00 18.19 7.97
C MET A 1 6.27 17.92 8.83
N PRO A 2 6.69 18.75 9.83
CA PRO A 2 7.87 18.42 10.67
C PRO A 2 7.61 17.31 11.70
N GLU A 3 6.35 16.94 11.93
CA GLU A 3 5.92 16.01 12.99
C GLU A 3 6.21 14.53 12.67
N LEU A 4 6.47 14.19 11.41
CA LEU A 4 6.77 12.83 10.94
C LEU A 4 8.28 12.48 10.95
N LYS A 5 9.16 13.47 11.12
CA LYS A 5 10.62 13.27 11.14
C LYS A 5 11.13 12.29 12.21
N PRO A 6 10.69 12.36 13.48
CA PRO A 6 11.15 11.40 14.50
C PRO A 6 10.70 9.96 14.20
N TRP A 7 9.58 9.80 13.50
CA TRP A 7 9.04 8.52 13.06
C TRP A 7 9.87 7.86 11.96
N LEU A 8 10.19 8.62 10.91
CA LEU A 8 11.10 8.18 9.84
C LEU A 8 12.47 7.77 10.39
N ALA A 9 12.98 8.49 11.39
CA ALA A 9 14.26 8.17 12.02
C ALA A 9 14.29 6.80 12.74
N LEU A 10 13.16 6.37 13.32
CA LEU A 10 13.00 5.06 13.96
C LEU A 10 13.04 3.91 12.94
N ILE A 11 12.40 4.10 11.79
CA ILE A 11 12.42 3.14 10.67
C ILE A 11 13.83 3.02 10.10
N PHE A 12 14.50 4.16 9.85
CA PHE A 12 15.87 4.20 9.35
C PHE A 12 16.91 3.63 10.33
N ARG A 13 16.55 3.44 11.60
CA ARG A 13 17.42 2.79 12.61
C ARG A 13 17.55 1.29 12.39
N ARG A 14 16.56 0.62 11.76
CA ARG A 14 16.59 -0.81 11.40
C ARG A 14 17.10 -1.04 9.97
N LYS A 15 18.30 -0.52 9.65
CA LYS A 15 18.93 -0.64 8.32
C LYS A 15 19.02 -2.08 7.80
N SER A 16 19.41 -3.03 8.66
CA SER A 16 19.52 -4.45 8.30
C SER A 16 18.19 -5.04 7.80
N ARG A 17 17.05 -4.55 8.31
CA ARG A 17 15.75 -5.02 7.84
C ARG A 17 15.36 -4.42 6.50
N LEU A 18 15.63 -3.13 6.32
CA LEU A 18 15.37 -2.45 5.05
C LEU A 18 16.21 -3.05 3.92
N THR A 19 17.47 -3.43 4.18
CA THR A 19 18.33 -4.06 3.17
C THR A 19 17.83 -5.46 2.77
N VAL A 20 17.33 -6.25 3.72
CA VAL A 20 16.75 -7.57 3.42
C VAL A 20 15.44 -7.43 2.62
N GLY A 21 14.56 -6.52 3.02
CA GLY A 21 13.34 -6.20 2.27
C GLY A 21 13.64 -5.72 0.85
N ALA A 22 14.63 -4.83 0.70
CA ALA A 22 15.11 -4.37 -0.61
C ALA A 22 15.70 -5.51 -1.46
N GLY A 23 16.44 -6.44 -0.85
CA GLY A 23 16.97 -7.61 -1.55
C GLY A 23 15.88 -8.54 -2.07
N LEU A 24 14.85 -8.83 -1.26
CA LEU A 24 13.70 -9.65 -1.66
C LEU A 24 12.88 -8.97 -2.77
N LEU A 25 12.73 -7.65 -2.68
CA LEU A 25 12.13 -6.83 -3.72
C LEU A 25 12.90 -6.93 -5.04
N LEU A 26 14.21 -6.72 -5.01
CA LEU A 26 15.06 -6.85 -6.18
C LEU A 26 14.97 -8.26 -6.78
N GLY A 27 14.98 -9.31 -5.96
CA GLY A 27 14.81 -10.70 -6.42
C GLY A 27 13.48 -10.93 -7.15
N THR A 28 12.39 -10.36 -6.63
CA THR A 28 11.05 -10.42 -7.27
C THR A 28 11.06 -9.72 -8.62
N LEU A 29 11.69 -8.54 -8.69
CA LEU A 29 11.77 -7.74 -9.92
C LEU A 29 12.63 -8.40 -10.98
N LEU A 30 13.83 -8.86 -10.61
CA LEU A 30 14.73 -9.58 -11.50
C LEU A 30 14.08 -10.85 -12.04
N SER A 31 13.33 -11.56 -11.21
CA SER A 31 12.60 -12.76 -11.66
C SER A 31 11.49 -12.41 -12.65
N GLY A 32 10.77 -11.31 -12.44
CA GLY A 32 9.73 -10.84 -13.37
C GLY A 32 10.32 -10.38 -14.71
N ILE A 33 11.42 -9.63 -14.68
CA ILE A 33 12.11 -9.16 -15.88
C ILE A 33 12.71 -10.36 -16.64
N GLY A 34 13.36 -11.29 -15.92
CA GLY A 34 13.88 -12.53 -16.49
C GLY A 34 12.79 -13.32 -17.21
N LEU A 35 11.60 -13.44 -16.62
CA LEU A 35 10.48 -14.12 -17.25
C LEU A 35 10.04 -13.44 -18.55
N LEU A 36 9.92 -12.11 -18.58
CA LEU A 36 9.55 -11.36 -19.78
C LEU A 36 10.63 -11.46 -20.86
N ALA A 37 11.91 -11.35 -20.49
CA ALA A 37 13.04 -11.46 -21.40
C ALA A 37 13.11 -12.87 -22.02
N LEU A 38 13.00 -13.93 -21.22
CA LEU A 38 12.98 -15.32 -21.69
C LEU A 38 11.78 -15.60 -22.59
N SER A 39 10.62 -15.05 -22.24
CA SER A 39 9.41 -15.17 -23.06
C SER A 39 9.59 -14.48 -24.41
N GLY A 40 10.20 -13.29 -24.43
CA GLY A 40 10.49 -12.56 -25.67
C GLY A 40 11.51 -13.29 -26.56
N TRP A 41 12.60 -13.78 -25.98
CA TRP A 41 13.57 -14.63 -26.68
C TRP A 41 12.90 -15.88 -27.27
N PHE A 42 12.09 -16.58 -26.47
CA PHE A 42 11.41 -17.78 -26.90
C PHE A 42 10.40 -17.51 -28.04
N LEU A 43 9.66 -16.41 -27.96
CA LEU A 43 8.69 -16.02 -28.99
C LEU A 43 9.40 -15.71 -30.33
N THR A 44 10.52 -14.99 -30.28
CA THR A 44 11.30 -14.63 -31.47
C THR A 44 11.97 -15.85 -32.10
N GLU A 45 12.54 -16.77 -31.32
CA GLU A 45 13.07 -18.03 -31.86
C GLU A 45 11.97 -18.90 -32.49
N THR A 46 10.81 -19.02 -31.84
CA THR A 46 9.71 -19.81 -32.39
C THR A 46 9.20 -19.21 -33.71
N ALA A 47 9.14 -17.88 -33.80
CA ALA A 47 8.78 -17.19 -35.04
C ALA A 47 9.80 -17.44 -36.16
N LEU A 48 11.10 -17.38 -35.86
CA LEU A 48 12.18 -17.65 -36.83
C LEU A 48 12.14 -19.09 -37.34
N VAL A 49 11.98 -20.07 -36.44
CA VAL A 49 11.88 -21.49 -36.81
C VAL A 49 10.65 -21.75 -37.66
N GLY A 50 9.50 -21.14 -37.32
CA GLY A 50 8.29 -21.22 -38.13
C GLY A 50 8.47 -20.68 -39.55
N LEU A 51 9.22 -19.59 -39.70
CA LEU A 51 9.53 -18.98 -41.00
C LEU A 51 10.48 -19.87 -41.83
N LEU A 52 11.51 -20.45 -41.20
CA LEU A 52 12.43 -21.38 -41.85
C LEU A 52 11.75 -22.67 -42.32
N LEU A 53 10.83 -23.22 -41.51
CA LEU A 53 10.00 -24.36 -41.89
C LEU A 53 9.09 -24.03 -43.09
N ALA A 54 8.49 -22.84 -43.11
CA ALA A 54 7.68 -22.38 -44.24
C ALA A 54 8.52 -22.19 -45.52
N ALA A 55 9.81 -21.86 -45.39
CA ALA A 55 10.77 -21.79 -46.50
C ALA A 55 11.35 -23.16 -46.93
N GLY A 56 10.89 -24.27 -46.33
CA GLY A 56 11.33 -25.63 -46.65
C GLY A 56 12.66 -26.05 -46.00
N ILE A 57 13.20 -25.26 -45.08
CA ILE A 57 14.43 -25.57 -44.34
C ILE A 57 14.04 -26.34 -43.07
N GLN A 58 14.64 -27.52 -42.86
CA GLN A 58 14.44 -28.28 -41.61
C GLN A 58 15.12 -27.53 -40.45
N ALA A 59 14.29 -27.00 -39.55
CA ALA A 59 14.72 -26.35 -38.32
C ALA A 59 14.01 -26.99 -37.12
N TYR A 60 14.73 -27.12 -36.00
CA TYR A 60 14.24 -27.72 -34.76
C TYR A 60 14.38 -26.71 -33.62
N ILE A 61 13.41 -26.66 -32.70
CA ILE A 61 13.44 -25.77 -31.53
C ILE A 61 13.45 -26.59 -30.24
N ASN A 62 14.33 -26.23 -29.30
CA ASN A 62 14.39 -26.86 -28.00
C ASN A 62 13.41 -26.17 -27.04
N LEU A 63 12.29 -26.83 -26.75
CA LEU A 63 11.24 -26.30 -25.86
C LEU A 63 11.55 -26.50 -24.37
N TYR A 64 12.44 -27.43 -24.03
CA TYR A 64 12.69 -27.82 -22.64
C TYR A 64 13.52 -26.78 -21.89
N VAL A 65 14.52 -26.20 -22.54
CA VAL A 65 15.38 -25.14 -21.96
C VAL A 65 14.58 -23.89 -21.59
N PRO A 66 13.83 -23.24 -22.51
CA PRO A 66 13.01 -22.09 -22.18
C PRO A 66 11.87 -22.44 -21.21
N GLY A 67 11.26 -23.62 -21.34
CA GLY A 67 10.23 -24.09 -20.41
C GLY A 67 10.73 -24.24 -18.96
N GLY A 68 11.95 -24.77 -18.79
CA GLY A 68 12.63 -24.85 -17.49
C GLY A 68 12.94 -23.46 -16.93
N GLY A 69 13.46 -22.56 -17.76
CA GLY A 69 13.75 -21.18 -17.38
C GLY A 69 12.50 -20.42 -16.92
N ILE A 70 11.41 -20.49 -17.69
CA ILE A 70 10.14 -19.83 -17.33
C ILE A 70 9.62 -20.33 -15.98
N ARG A 71 9.64 -21.64 -15.73
CA ARG A 71 9.22 -22.22 -14.45
C ARG A 71 10.10 -21.74 -13.30
N PHE A 72 11.41 -21.74 -13.49
CA PHE A 72 12.36 -21.25 -12.48
C PHE A 72 12.08 -19.79 -12.12
N PHE A 73 11.91 -18.91 -13.10
CA PHE A 73 11.61 -17.49 -12.86
C PHE A 73 10.22 -17.28 -12.27
N ALA A 74 9.21 -18.05 -12.68
CA ALA A 74 7.87 -17.97 -12.13
C ALA A 74 7.82 -18.37 -10.64
N VAL A 75 8.48 -19.48 -10.27
CA VAL A 75 8.57 -19.93 -8.88
C VAL A 75 9.40 -18.95 -8.05
N SER A 76 10.58 -18.55 -8.54
CA SER A 76 11.46 -17.59 -7.84
C SER A 76 10.73 -16.28 -7.56
N ARG A 77 10.01 -15.73 -8.54
CA ARG A 77 9.17 -14.53 -8.37
C ARG A 77 8.15 -14.70 -7.25
N THR A 78 7.50 -15.86 -7.18
CA THR A 78 6.47 -16.14 -6.18
C THR A 78 7.08 -16.26 -4.78
N VAL A 79 8.20 -16.97 -4.66
CA VAL A 79 8.92 -17.15 -3.39
C VAL A 79 9.45 -15.82 -2.87
N PHE A 80 10.13 -15.03 -3.71
CA PHE A 80 10.65 -13.72 -3.29
C PHE A 80 9.53 -12.80 -2.84
N ARG A 81 8.41 -12.74 -3.58
CA ARG A 81 7.26 -11.91 -3.22
C ARG A 81 6.59 -12.37 -1.93
N TYR A 82 6.52 -13.67 -1.70
CA TYR A 82 5.97 -14.21 -0.44
C TYR A 82 6.85 -13.79 0.74
N LEU A 83 8.16 -14.03 0.65
CA LEU A 83 9.11 -13.66 1.69
C LEU A 83 9.12 -12.16 1.94
N GLU A 84 9.09 -11.35 0.88
CA GLU A 84 8.99 -9.90 0.97
C GLU A 84 7.75 -9.49 1.77
N ARG A 85 6.58 -10.07 1.45
CA ARG A 85 5.33 -9.74 2.11
C ARG A 85 5.34 -10.14 3.59
N VAL A 86 5.84 -11.34 3.93
CA VAL A 86 5.98 -11.78 5.33
C VAL A 86 6.93 -10.86 6.09
N TYR A 87 8.06 -10.49 5.48
CA TYR A 87 9.08 -9.68 6.11
C TYR A 87 8.61 -8.23 6.35
N ASN A 88 7.96 -7.64 5.35
CA ASN A 88 7.37 -6.30 5.46
C ASN A 88 6.24 -6.29 6.50
N HIS A 89 5.39 -7.31 6.51
CA HIS A 89 4.30 -7.40 7.48
C HIS A 89 4.81 -7.51 8.92
N ASN A 90 5.79 -8.38 9.17
CA ASN A 90 6.39 -8.49 10.49
C ASN A 90 7.10 -7.20 10.93
N THR A 91 7.74 -6.48 9.99
CA THR A 91 8.37 -5.20 10.30
C THR A 91 7.35 -4.15 10.74
N VAL A 92 6.21 -4.09 10.05
CA VAL A 92 5.10 -3.20 10.41
C VAL A 92 4.49 -3.55 11.77
N LEU A 93 4.21 -4.83 12.03
CA LEU A 93 3.64 -5.25 13.32
C LEU A 93 4.53 -4.91 14.51
N GLN A 94 5.85 -5.07 14.34
CA GLN A 94 6.80 -4.67 15.39
C GLN A 94 6.84 -3.16 15.58
N LEU A 95 6.79 -2.41 14.49
CA LEU A 95 6.70 -0.94 14.54
C LEU A 95 5.44 -0.49 15.30
N LEU A 96 4.28 -1.11 15.03
CA LEU A 96 3.03 -0.85 15.74
C LEU A 96 3.13 -1.13 17.24
N THR A 97 3.84 -2.19 17.61
CA THR A 97 4.06 -2.54 19.00
C THR A 97 4.92 -1.46 19.69
N ASP A 98 6.02 -1.05 19.06
CA ASP A 98 6.90 0.01 19.58
C ASP A 98 6.17 1.35 19.72
N ILE A 99 5.29 1.70 18.76
CA ILE A 99 4.41 2.88 18.83
C ILE A 99 3.56 2.83 20.09
N ARG A 100 2.80 1.73 20.23
CA ARG A 100 1.79 1.59 21.29
C ARG A 100 2.44 1.67 22.66
N VAL A 101 3.59 1.03 22.85
CA VAL A 101 4.35 1.08 24.10
C VAL A 101 4.87 2.49 24.39
N ALA A 102 5.52 3.13 23.42
CA ALA A 102 6.07 4.47 23.61
C ALA A 102 4.99 5.53 23.90
N LEU A 103 3.81 5.40 23.28
CA LEU A 103 2.68 6.29 23.53
C LEU A 103 2.05 6.04 24.90
N PHE A 104 1.92 4.77 25.29
CA PHE A 104 1.42 4.40 26.62
C PHE A 104 2.33 4.91 27.74
N ASP A 105 3.64 4.74 27.61
CA ASP A 105 4.62 5.24 28.60
C ASP A 105 4.53 6.76 28.76
N ARG A 106 4.42 7.50 27.65
CA ARG A 106 4.28 8.97 27.67
C ARG A 106 2.95 9.42 28.28
N LEU A 107 1.88 8.66 28.08
CA LEU A 107 0.57 8.91 28.69
C LEU A 107 0.55 8.57 30.18
N ALA A 108 1.25 7.51 30.59
CA ALA A 108 1.41 7.10 31.98
C ALA A 108 2.25 8.11 32.78
N ALA A 109 3.26 8.72 32.13
CA ALA A 109 4.14 9.71 32.76
C ALA A 109 3.54 11.13 32.89
N ARG A 110 2.37 11.43 32.29
CA ARG A 110 1.78 12.77 32.37
C ARG A 110 1.01 13.04 33.68
N PRO A 111 1.17 14.21 34.32
CA PRO A 111 0.46 14.57 35.53
C PRO A 111 -1.07 14.63 35.35
N ARG A 112 -1.82 14.27 36.40
CA ARG A 112 -3.31 14.25 36.42
C ARG A 112 -3.98 15.58 36.03
N THR A 113 -3.28 16.71 36.17
CA THR A 113 -3.81 18.06 35.93
C THR A 113 -4.06 18.40 34.46
N GLU A 114 -3.37 17.76 33.50
CA GLU A 114 -3.63 17.93 32.06
C GLU A 114 -4.68 16.96 31.51
N ARG A 115 -5.17 16.03 32.34
CA ARG A 115 -6.07 14.93 31.92
C ARG A 115 -7.55 15.35 31.86
N SER A 116 -7.89 16.57 32.30
CA SER A 116 -9.27 16.99 32.54
C SER A 116 -10.04 17.43 31.28
N SER A 117 -9.38 17.71 30.15
CA SER A 117 -10.07 18.25 28.98
C SER A 117 -10.58 17.19 27.98
N ARG A 118 -10.25 15.89 28.16
CA ARG A 118 -10.61 14.83 27.21
C ARG A 118 -10.94 13.51 27.89
N SER A 119 -12.05 12.88 27.47
CA SER A 119 -12.49 11.57 27.97
C SER A 119 -11.45 10.48 27.68
N GLY A 120 -11.28 9.50 28.59
CA GLY A 120 -10.38 8.36 28.39
C GLY A 120 -10.66 7.57 27.10
N ALA A 121 -11.92 7.55 26.65
CA ALA A 121 -12.32 6.96 25.38
C ALA A 121 -11.75 7.70 24.15
N GLN A 122 -11.63 9.03 24.21
CA GLN A 122 -11.06 9.83 23.11
C GLN A 122 -9.54 9.63 23.00
N TRP A 123 -8.85 9.43 24.12
CA TRP A 123 -7.43 9.08 24.12
C TRP A 123 -7.18 7.70 23.54
N LEU A 124 -7.97 6.69 23.91
CA LEU A 124 -7.88 5.34 23.36
C LEU A 124 -8.23 5.31 21.86
N SER A 125 -9.27 6.05 21.45
CA SER A 125 -9.66 6.18 20.04
C SER A 125 -8.50 6.74 19.21
N ARG A 126 -7.88 7.86 19.62
CA ARG A 126 -6.71 8.43 18.94
C ARG A 126 -5.50 7.51 18.95
N LEU A 127 -5.25 6.81 20.07
CA LEU A 127 -4.13 5.87 20.19
C LEU A 127 -4.21 4.71 19.20
N THR A 128 -5.43 4.32 18.84
CA THR A 128 -5.68 3.17 17.98
C THR A 128 -5.89 3.62 16.53
N ALA A 129 -6.76 4.61 16.30
CA ALA A 129 -7.10 5.11 14.98
C ALA A 129 -5.96 5.89 14.30
N ASP A 130 -5.27 6.79 15.01
CA ASP A 130 -4.19 7.58 14.39
C ASP A 130 -2.96 6.70 14.10
N VAL A 131 -2.76 5.67 14.92
CA VAL A 131 -1.67 4.68 14.76
C VAL A 131 -1.96 3.73 13.61
N ASP A 132 -3.20 3.25 13.48
CA ASP A 132 -3.62 2.41 12.36
C ASP A 132 -3.68 3.22 11.03
N ALA A 133 -3.95 4.53 11.09
CA ALA A 133 -3.85 5.44 9.94
C ALA A 133 -2.40 5.63 9.46
N LEU A 134 -1.43 5.62 10.38
CA LEU A 134 -0.01 5.69 10.03
C LEU A 134 0.47 4.41 9.30
N ASP A 135 -0.07 3.25 9.67
CA ASP A 135 0.25 1.97 9.03
C ASP A 135 -0.22 1.95 7.56
N THR A 136 -1.46 2.39 7.33
CA THR A 136 -1.99 2.47 5.96
C THR A 136 -1.17 3.41 5.09
N LEU A 137 -0.65 4.52 5.62
CA LEU A 137 0.26 5.39 4.88
C LEU A 137 1.57 4.67 4.49
N TYR A 138 2.21 3.95 5.41
CA TYR A 138 3.47 3.27 5.13
C TYR A 138 3.31 2.14 4.11
N LEU A 139 2.34 1.25 4.34
CA LEU A 139 2.09 0.08 3.48
C LEU A 139 1.48 0.43 2.13
N ARG A 140 0.65 1.47 2.03
CA ARG A 140 -0.05 1.83 0.78
C ARG A 140 0.61 2.95 -0.01
N LEU A 141 1.41 3.81 0.61
CA LEU A 141 2.03 4.94 -0.07
C LEU A 141 3.55 4.78 -0.20
N ILE A 142 4.26 4.59 0.92
CA ILE A 142 5.73 4.58 0.92
C ILE A 142 6.27 3.33 0.24
N ALA A 143 5.77 2.14 0.60
CA ALA A 143 6.26 0.89 0.01
C ALA A 143 6.00 0.80 -1.52
N PRO A 144 4.80 1.11 -2.05
CA PRO A 144 4.56 1.10 -3.49
C PRO A 144 5.33 2.19 -4.24
N ALA A 145 5.50 3.38 -3.65
CA ALA A 145 6.29 4.45 -4.24
C ALA A 145 7.78 4.09 -4.33
N ALA A 146 8.34 3.54 -3.26
CA ALA A 146 9.72 3.08 -3.25
C ALA A 146 9.95 1.96 -4.27
N LEU A 147 9.00 1.01 -4.37
CA LEU A 147 9.01 -0.03 -5.40
C LEU A 147 9.03 0.58 -6.80
N ALA A 148 8.10 1.48 -7.10
CA ALA A 148 7.99 2.11 -8.42
C ALA A 148 9.27 2.87 -8.80
N ALA A 149 9.87 3.59 -7.86
CA ALA A 149 11.12 4.30 -8.07
C ALA A 149 12.29 3.34 -8.39
N VAL A 150 12.44 2.27 -7.61
CA VAL A 150 13.49 1.25 -7.84
C VAL A 150 13.31 0.57 -9.20
N VAL A 151 12.08 0.20 -9.56
CA VAL A 151 11.76 -0.41 -10.86
C VAL A 151 12.12 0.54 -12.00
N THR A 152 11.71 1.80 -11.89
CA THR A 152 11.96 2.82 -12.92
C THR A 152 13.46 3.01 -13.13
N LEU A 153 14.23 3.11 -12.04
CA LEU A 153 15.68 3.31 -12.10
C LEU A 153 16.39 2.08 -12.67
N LEU A 154 15.99 0.87 -12.26
CA LEU A 154 16.56 -0.37 -12.77
C LEU A 154 16.31 -0.54 -14.27
N LEU A 155 15.07 -0.27 -14.72
CA LEU A 155 14.72 -0.33 -16.14
C LEU A 155 15.49 0.72 -16.96
N ALA A 156 15.62 1.95 -16.44
CA ALA A 156 16.41 2.99 -17.09
C ALA A 156 17.90 2.62 -17.18
N ALA A 157 18.49 2.07 -16.11
CA ALA A 157 19.88 1.61 -16.09
C ALA A 157 20.10 0.46 -17.09
N MET A 158 19.16 -0.48 -17.17
CA MET A 158 19.24 -1.59 -18.11
C MET A 158 19.07 -1.13 -19.56
N ALA A 159 18.18 -0.18 -19.82
CA ALA A 159 18.03 0.44 -21.12
C ALA A 159 19.30 1.19 -21.56
N TRP A 160 19.97 1.85 -20.63
CA TRP A 160 21.25 2.52 -20.89
C TRP A 160 22.33 1.50 -21.29
N LEU A 161 22.43 0.39 -20.57
CA LEU A 161 23.45 -0.65 -20.81
C LEU A 161 23.23 -1.44 -22.11
N LEU A 162 21.97 -1.74 -22.47
CA LEU A 162 21.64 -2.64 -23.57
C LEU A 162 21.34 -1.94 -24.90
N PHE A 163 20.92 -0.68 -24.87
CA PHE A 163 20.47 0.06 -26.05
C PHE A 163 21.26 1.35 -26.21
N ASP A 164 20.63 2.49 -25.93
CA ASP A 164 21.19 3.83 -26.12
C ASP A 164 20.69 4.75 -24.99
N GLY A 165 21.52 5.74 -24.63
CA GLY A 165 21.23 6.69 -23.55
C GLY A 165 19.96 7.50 -23.80
N VAL A 166 19.61 7.75 -25.07
CA VAL A 166 18.37 8.43 -25.45
C VAL A 166 17.13 7.61 -25.05
N VAL A 167 17.14 6.30 -25.31
CA VAL A 167 16.04 5.38 -24.95
C VAL A 167 15.88 5.31 -23.43
N ALA A 168 17.00 5.28 -22.70
CA ALA A 168 17.00 5.28 -21.24
C ALA A 168 16.35 6.55 -20.67
N VAL A 169 16.68 7.73 -21.21
CA VAL A 169 16.10 9.01 -20.78
C VAL A 169 14.60 9.07 -21.10
N ILE A 170 14.18 8.67 -22.30
CA ILE A 170 12.77 8.66 -22.69
C ILE A 170 11.95 7.75 -21.76
N LEU A 171 12.46 6.54 -21.47
CA LEU A 171 11.81 5.61 -20.55
C LEU A 171 11.70 6.20 -19.14
N LEU A 172 12.77 6.80 -18.64
CA LEU A 172 12.80 7.41 -17.30
C LEU A 172 11.76 8.53 -17.20
N VAL A 173 11.67 9.39 -18.21
CA VAL A 173 10.68 10.49 -18.27
C VAL A 173 9.26 9.94 -18.29
N ILE A 174 8.94 8.98 -19.18
CA ILE A 174 7.58 8.44 -19.32
C ILE A 174 7.13 7.72 -18.03
N LEU A 175 7.99 6.87 -17.46
CA LEU A 175 7.70 6.14 -16.22
C LEU A 175 7.53 7.08 -15.04
N SER A 176 8.41 8.08 -14.91
CA SER A 176 8.30 9.09 -13.85
C SER A 176 7.02 9.90 -14.00
N LEU A 177 6.70 10.34 -15.21
CA LEU A 177 5.48 11.12 -15.47
C LEU A 177 4.22 10.30 -15.17
N SER A 178 4.18 9.02 -15.58
CA SER A 178 3.06 8.11 -15.23
C SER A 178 2.92 7.92 -13.72
N PHE A 179 4.04 7.75 -13.01
CA PHE A 179 4.04 7.62 -11.56
C PHE A 179 3.52 8.89 -10.87
N LEU A 180 3.97 10.07 -11.32
CA LEU A 180 3.51 11.36 -10.82
C LEU A 180 2.02 11.56 -11.12
N LEU A 181 1.57 11.31 -12.35
CA LEU A 181 0.15 11.44 -12.72
C LEU A 181 -0.73 10.50 -11.90
N SER A 182 -0.33 9.23 -11.76
CA SER A 182 -1.09 8.24 -10.98
C SER A 182 -1.19 8.67 -9.52
N THR A 183 -0.07 9.08 -8.91
CA THR A 183 -0.05 9.56 -7.52
C THR A 183 -0.89 10.82 -7.35
N TRP A 184 -0.82 11.76 -8.30
CA TRP A 184 -1.59 13.00 -8.29
C TRP A 184 -3.09 12.76 -8.43
N LEU A 185 -3.50 11.88 -9.36
CA LEU A 185 -4.90 11.49 -9.57
C LEU A 185 -5.47 10.81 -8.33
N VAL A 186 -4.73 9.88 -7.74
CA VAL A 186 -5.13 9.22 -6.48
C VAL A 186 -5.20 10.25 -5.36
N TYR A 187 -4.22 11.14 -5.22
CA TYR A 187 -4.26 12.19 -4.19
C TYR A 187 -5.50 13.08 -4.30
N LEU A 188 -5.82 13.56 -5.51
CA LEU A 188 -7.01 14.38 -5.76
C LEU A 188 -8.31 13.63 -5.42
N ARG A 189 -8.42 12.37 -5.84
CA ARG A 189 -9.63 11.55 -5.59
C ARG A 189 -9.78 11.19 -4.12
N THR A 190 -8.69 10.84 -3.44
CA THR A 190 -8.73 10.26 -2.10
C THR A 190 -8.74 11.33 -1.01
N CYS A 191 -7.99 12.42 -1.17
CA CYS A 191 -7.84 13.43 -0.12
C CYS A 191 -9.09 14.31 0.04
N ILE A 192 -9.78 14.60 -1.08
CA ILE A 192 -11.03 15.40 -1.07
C ILE A 192 -12.21 14.55 -0.56
N ALA A 193 -12.24 13.25 -0.90
CA ALA A 193 -13.34 12.36 -0.55
C ALA A 193 -13.22 11.75 0.86
N SER A 194 -12.00 11.39 1.31
CA SER A 194 -11.83 10.62 2.56
C SER A 194 -11.96 11.44 3.83
N GLY A 195 -11.59 12.72 3.80
CA GLY A 195 -11.69 13.58 4.99
C GLY A 195 -13.14 13.79 5.41
N GLN A 196 -14.01 14.13 4.44
CA GLN A 196 -15.43 14.37 4.70
C GLN A 196 -16.17 13.09 5.14
N LEU A 197 -15.84 11.95 4.54
CA LEU A 197 -16.42 10.66 4.94
C LEU A 197 -16.01 10.26 6.36
N SER A 198 -14.75 10.46 6.74
CA SER A 198 -14.28 10.15 8.08
C SER A 198 -15.00 10.98 9.15
N ASP A 199 -15.14 12.29 8.92
CA ASP A 199 -15.83 13.20 9.85
C ASP A 199 -17.32 12.85 9.99
N GLN A 200 -17.99 12.53 8.87
CA GLN A 200 -19.39 12.12 8.88
C GLN A 200 -19.60 10.76 9.58
N GLN A 201 -18.66 9.82 9.42
CA GLN A 201 -18.71 8.51 10.08
C GLN A 201 -18.48 8.64 11.60
N GLU A 202 -17.60 9.56 12.03
CA GLU A 202 -17.37 9.84 13.45
C GLU A 202 -18.56 10.57 14.09
N SER A 203 -19.19 11.51 13.38
CA SER A 203 -20.46 12.14 13.81
C SER A 203 -21.58 11.11 13.98
N LEU A 204 -21.73 10.16 13.06
CA LEU A 204 -22.74 9.10 13.16
C LEU A 204 -22.48 8.19 14.39
N ARG A 205 -21.21 7.86 14.67
CA ARG A 205 -20.84 7.10 15.87
C ARG A 205 -21.17 7.87 17.15
N GLY A 206 -20.90 9.18 17.18
CA GLY A 206 -21.25 10.04 18.32
C GLY A 206 -22.76 10.01 18.60
N GLU A 207 -23.58 10.17 17.56
CA GLU A 207 -25.04 10.18 17.71
C GLU A 207 -25.63 8.81 18.08
N LEU A 208 -24.97 7.71 17.67
CA LEU A 208 -25.33 6.36 18.12
C LEU A 208 -25.04 6.17 19.61
N VAL A 209 -23.90 6.64 20.09
CA VAL A 209 -23.55 6.59 21.51
C VAL A 209 -24.53 7.43 22.32
N GLU A 210 -24.84 8.65 21.88
CA GLU A 210 -25.83 9.53 22.52
C GLU A 210 -27.23 8.89 22.55
N HIS A 211 -27.62 8.16 21.49
CA HIS A 211 -28.88 7.42 21.47
C HIS A 211 -28.92 6.27 22.49
N LEU A 212 -27.79 5.58 22.70
CA LEU A 212 -27.68 4.49 23.67
C LEU A 212 -27.65 5.02 25.11
N GLU A 213 -26.89 6.09 25.36
CA GLU A 213 -26.81 6.72 26.68
C GLU A 213 -28.14 7.38 27.06
N GLY A 214 -28.80 8.06 26.12
CA GLY A 214 -30.10 8.70 26.30
C GLY A 214 -31.31 7.77 26.12
N PHE A 215 -31.11 6.45 26.04
CA PHE A 215 -32.19 5.51 25.68
C PHE A 215 -33.36 5.56 26.68
N ALA A 216 -33.07 5.69 27.98
CA ALA A 216 -34.09 5.80 29.02
C ALA A 216 -34.93 7.07 28.87
N GLU A 217 -34.30 8.21 28.59
CA GLU A 217 -34.97 9.50 28.37
C GLU A 217 -35.80 9.49 27.08
N LEU A 218 -35.24 8.92 26.00
CA LEU A 218 -35.94 8.77 24.73
C LEU A 218 -37.16 7.84 24.84
N THR A 219 -37.06 6.81 25.67
CA THR A 219 -38.15 5.87 25.95
C THR A 219 -39.23 6.55 26.79
N ALA A 220 -38.85 7.27 27.84
CA ALA A 220 -39.77 8.05 28.66
C ALA A 220 -40.51 9.14 27.86
N ALA A 221 -39.83 9.77 26.89
CA ALA A 221 -40.43 10.75 25.99
C ALA A 221 -41.23 10.13 24.81
N GLY A 222 -41.21 8.80 24.64
CA GLY A 222 -41.84 8.13 23.50
C GLY A 222 -41.24 8.51 22.13
N ARG A 223 -39.97 8.92 22.10
CA ARG A 223 -39.28 9.45 20.91
C ARG A 223 -38.22 8.50 20.32
N THR A 224 -38.02 7.33 20.91
CA THR A 224 -37.05 6.31 20.45
C THR A 224 -37.13 6.05 18.94
N GLY A 225 -38.31 5.68 18.43
CA GLY A 225 -38.51 5.36 17.01
C GLY A 225 -38.19 6.53 16.07
N LYS A 226 -38.43 7.77 16.48
CA LYS A 226 -38.08 8.97 15.68
C LYS A 226 -36.56 9.17 15.60
N HIS A 227 -35.86 8.92 16.70
CA HIS A 227 -34.40 9.04 16.75
C HIS A 227 -33.71 7.92 15.97
N THR A 228 -34.17 6.68 16.11
CA THR A 228 -33.68 5.52 15.35
C THR A 228 -33.90 5.69 13.85
N ALA A 229 -35.07 6.20 13.43
CA ALA A 229 -35.35 6.49 12.02
C ALA A 229 -34.44 7.59 11.44
N ARG A 230 -34.07 8.60 12.25
CA ARG A 230 -33.13 9.65 11.84
C ARG A 230 -31.72 9.09 11.64
N LEU A 231 -31.24 8.25 12.55
CA LEU A 231 -29.94 7.58 12.47
C LEU A 231 -29.85 6.65 11.25
N MET A 232 -30.90 5.85 10.99
CA MET A 232 -31.01 4.98 9.82
C MET A 232 -30.96 5.75 8.50
N ARG A 233 -31.63 6.90 8.40
CA ARG A 233 -31.56 7.74 7.19
C ARG A 233 -30.13 8.24 6.95
N ARG A 234 -29.47 8.71 8.00
CA ARG A 234 -28.12 9.24 7.95
C ARG A 234 -27.08 8.16 7.61
N SER A 235 -27.26 6.92 8.09
CA SER A 235 -26.40 5.79 7.71
C SER A 235 -26.58 5.38 6.25
N VAL A 236 -27.80 5.47 5.71
CA VAL A 236 -28.09 5.19 4.30
C VAL A 236 -27.51 6.27 3.38
N GLU A 237 -27.60 7.55 3.77
CA GLU A 237 -26.96 8.66 3.05
C GLU A 237 -25.44 8.48 3.01
N LEU A 238 -24.80 8.21 4.15
CA LEU A 238 -23.37 7.88 4.23
C LEU A 238 -22.96 6.71 3.34
N SER A 239 -23.76 5.64 3.33
CA SER A 239 -23.47 4.46 2.50
C SER A 239 -23.59 4.76 1.00
N ARG A 240 -24.52 5.64 0.59
CA ARG A 240 -24.65 6.09 -0.80
C ARG A 240 -23.50 6.97 -1.24
N ASP A 241 -23.03 7.85 -0.36
CA ASP A 241 -21.88 8.71 -0.65
C ASP A 241 -20.59 7.88 -0.74
N GLN A 242 -20.42 6.85 0.10
CA GLN A 242 -19.34 5.87 -0.05
C GLN A 242 -19.39 5.10 -1.38
N ALA A 243 -20.59 4.75 -1.87
CA ALA A 243 -20.73 4.00 -3.12
C ALA A 243 -20.45 4.85 -4.39
N ARG A 244 -20.36 6.18 -4.27
CA ARG A 244 -20.08 7.10 -5.39
C ARG A 244 -18.59 7.37 -5.61
N ILE A 245 -17.73 6.94 -4.68
CA ILE A 245 -16.27 7.13 -4.70
C ILE A 245 -15.61 5.86 -5.21
#